data_AF-A0A5J4QXD9-F1
#
_entry.id   AF-A0A5J4QXD9-F1
#
_cell.length_a   1.000
_cell.length_b   1.000
_cell.length_c   1.000
_cell.angle_alpha   90.00
_cell.angle_beta   90.00
_cell.angle_gamma   90.00
#
_symmetry.space_group_name_H-M   'P 1'
#
loop_
_entity.id
_entity.type
_entity.pdbx_description
1 polymer ?
#
loop_
_entity_poly.entity_id
_entity_poly.type
_entity_poly.pdbx_seq_one_letter_code
_entity_poly.pdbx_strand_id
1 'polypeptide(L)'
;MDLQHFNEREWEVAGKVSKQAESCQYVVNYKAAQKSHDHAIILMEYANLPPLQKIFDCKLPLLPREDFIKSIMWQLLNGISVIHQAGLIHRDLKADNIMFHNIYV
;
A
#
# COMPACT_ATOMS: atom_id res chain seq x y z
N MET A 1 -2.64 -1.77 16.72
CA MET A 1 -2.75 -3.21 16.41
C MET A 1 -2.32 -3.97 17.66
N ASP A 2 -3.05 -5.00 18.08
CA ASP A 2 -2.65 -5.83 19.22
C ASP A 2 -1.34 -6.57 18.92
N LEU A 3 -0.53 -6.82 19.95
CA LEU A 3 0.78 -7.50 19.77
C LEU A 3 0.67 -8.90 19.16
N GLN A 4 -0.44 -9.60 19.39
CA GLN A 4 -0.72 -10.93 18.82
C GLN A 4 -0.73 -10.96 17.28
N HIS A 5 -0.99 -9.82 16.63
CA HIS A 5 -0.99 -9.67 15.18
C HIS A 5 0.25 -8.95 14.64
N PHE A 6 1.15 -8.49 15.51
CA PHE A 6 2.35 -7.77 15.10
C PHE A 6 3.51 -8.74 14.83
N ASN A 7 3.94 -8.82 13.58
CA ASN A 7 5.11 -9.60 13.21
C ASN A 7 6.37 -8.72 13.18
N GLU A 8 7.26 -8.88 14.16
CA GLU A 8 8.56 -8.16 14.21
C GLU A 8 9.39 -8.35 12.94
N ARG A 9 9.31 -9.51 12.29
CA ARG A 9 10.04 -9.76 11.04
C ARG A 9 9.46 -8.98 9.87
N GLU A 10 8.15 -8.73 9.83
CA GLU A 10 7.57 -7.86 8.79
C GLU A 10 8.08 -6.43 8.92
N TRP A 11 8.23 -5.94 10.15
CA TRP A 11 8.80 -4.63 10.43
C TRP A 11 10.28 -4.52 10.04
N GLU A 12 11.08 -5.52 10.41
CA GLU A 12 12.52 -5.52 10.12
C GLU A 12 12.79 -5.54 8.60
N VAL A 13 11.89 -6.12 7.80
CA VAL A 13 12.02 -6.12 6.33
C VAL A 13 11.35 -4.90 5.70
N ALA A 14 10.23 -4.38 6.21
CA ALA A 14 9.64 -3.11 5.75
C ALA A 14 10.60 -1.92 5.96
N GLY A 15 11.36 -1.91 7.06
CA GLY A 15 12.42 -0.93 7.31
C GLY A 15 13.61 -1.00 6.34
N LYS A 16 13.77 -2.11 5.60
CA LYS A 16 14.76 -2.22 4.52
C LYS A 16 14.23 -1.62 3.21
N VAL A 17 12.94 -1.78 2.92
CA VAL A 17 12.27 -1.14 1.77
C VAL A 17 12.40 0.39 1.86
N SER A 18 12.15 0.98 3.03
CA SER A 18 12.23 2.44 3.21
C SER A 18 13.65 3.01 3.20
N LYS A 19 14.69 2.18 3.36
CA LYS A 19 16.10 2.62 3.32
C LYS A 19 16.79 2.36 1.98
N GLN A 20 16.35 1.38 1.20
CA GLN A 20 16.98 0.99 -0.07
C GLN A 20 16.18 1.41 -1.31
N ALA A 21 14.86 1.54 -1.21
CA ALA A 21 14.08 2.11 -2.30
C ALA A 21 14.12 3.63 -2.18
N GLU A 22 14.63 4.32 -3.21
CA GLU A 22 14.21 5.69 -3.47
C GLU A 22 12.67 5.74 -3.35
N SER A 23 12.13 6.72 -2.62
CA SER A 23 10.73 6.73 -2.20
C SER A 23 9.80 6.46 -3.38
N CYS A 24 9.25 5.24 -3.46
CA CYS A 24 8.31 4.91 -4.52
C CYS A 24 6.97 5.54 -4.16
N GLN A 25 6.54 6.54 -4.95
CA GLN A 25 5.24 7.20 -4.76
C GLN A 25 4.02 6.27 -4.86
N TYR A 26 4.21 5.00 -5.28
CA TYR A 26 3.15 4.00 -5.42
C TYR A 26 3.16 2.93 -4.32
N VAL A 27 4.00 3.10 -3.29
CA VAL A 27 4.01 2.26 -2.09
C VAL A 27 3.93 3.16 -0.86
N VAL A 28 2.95 2.91 0.01
CA VAL A 28 2.78 3.69 1.25
C VAL A 28 4.07 3.65 2.08
N ASN A 29 4.59 4.82 2.41
CA ASN A 29 5.84 4.91 3.14
C ASN A 29 5.65 4.67 4.65
N TYR A 30 6.29 3.62 5.17
CA TYR A 30 6.33 3.32 6.60
C TYR A 30 7.52 4.04 7.25
N LYS A 31 7.21 4.99 8.14
CA LYS A 31 8.19 5.90 8.74
C LYS A 31 8.78 5.36 10.04
N ALA A 32 7.95 4.77 10.90
CA ALA A 32 8.38 4.23 12.18
C ALA A 32 7.38 3.19 12.70
N ALA A 33 7.81 2.34 13.62
CA ALA A 33 6.91 1.54 14.43
C ALA A 33 7.46 1.49 15.85
N GLN A 34 6.54 1.49 16.82
CA GLN A 34 6.85 1.41 18.23
C GLN A 34 5.93 0.40 18.89
N LYS A 35 6.50 -0.45 19.74
CA LYS A 35 5.73 -1.27 20.66
C LYS A 35 5.50 -0.50 21.94
N SER A 36 4.28 -0.52 22.45
CA SER A 36 3.90 0.03 23.74
C SER A 36 3.05 -0.98 24.47
N HIS A 37 3.49 -1.46 25.64
CA HIS A 37 2.84 -2.45 26.52
C HIS A 37 2.09 -3.58 25.79
N ASP A 38 0.87 -3.34 25.32
CA ASP A 38 -0.02 -4.34 24.70
C ASP A 38 -0.34 -4.07 23.20
N HIS A 39 0.23 -3.01 22.64
CA HIS A 39 -0.09 -2.52 21.30
C HIS A 39 1.18 -2.24 20.48
N ALA A 40 1.08 -2.48 19.18
CA ALA A 40 1.98 -1.96 18.18
C ALA A 40 1.37 -0.71 17.52
N ILE A 41 2.18 0.34 17.46
CA ILE A 41 1.90 1.62 16.81
C ILE A 41 2.76 1.67 15.54
N ILE A 42 2.15 1.92 14.39
CA ILE A 42 2.82 2.07 13.10
C ILE A 42 2.58 3.49 12.61
N LEU A 43 3.65 4.22 12.38
CA LEU A 43 3.65 5.53 11.74
C LEU A 43 3.94 5.36 10.26
N MET A 44 3.01 5.78 9.42
CA MET A 44 3.10 5.70 7.97
C MET A 44 2.55 6.97 7.32
N GLU A 45 2.75 7.09 6.01
CA GLU A 45 2.09 8.10 5.19
C GLU A 45 0.56 8.01 5.29
N TYR A 46 -0.10 9.17 5.27
CA TYR A 46 -1.55 9.24 5.32
C TYR A 46 -2.15 9.07 3.94
N ALA A 47 -2.86 7.96 3.72
CA ALA A 47 -3.68 7.77 2.53
C ALA A 47 -5.01 8.53 2.70
N ASN A 48 -5.17 9.56 1.88
CA ASN A 48 -6.23 10.56 2.02
C ASN A 48 -7.56 10.19 1.37
N LEU A 49 -7.60 9.17 0.49
CA LEU A 49 -8.82 8.73 -0.19
C LEU A 49 -9.11 7.25 0.07
N PRO A 50 -10.37 6.81 -0.17
CA PRO A 50 -10.76 5.43 0.04
C PRO A 50 -10.04 4.43 -0.89
N PRO A 51 -10.07 3.12 -0.55
CA PRO A 51 -9.46 2.09 -1.36
C PRO A 51 -10.19 1.87 -2.68
N LEU A 52 -9.49 1.26 -3.65
CA LEU A 52 -10.01 0.87 -4.96
C LEU A 52 -11.28 0.02 -4.84
N GLN A 53 -11.42 -0.75 -3.76
CA GLN A 53 -12.63 -1.52 -3.47
C GLN A 53 -13.91 -0.68 -3.53
N LYS A 54 -13.86 0.60 -3.15
CA LYS A 54 -15.02 1.49 -3.20
C LYS A 54 -15.55 1.74 -4.60
N ILE A 55 -14.71 1.61 -5.63
CA ILE A 55 -15.16 1.70 -7.03
C ILE A 55 -16.05 0.50 -7.38
N PHE A 56 -15.74 -0.70 -6.86
CA PHE A 56 -16.56 -1.89 -7.11
C PHE A 56 -17.84 -1.91 -6.28
N ASP A 57 -17.80 -1.37 -5.06
CA ASP A 57 -18.98 -1.27 -4.19
C ASP A 57 -20.05 -0.32 -4.77
N CYS A 58 -19.59 0.78 -5.37
CA CYS A 58 -20.45 1.68 -6.14
C CYS A 58 -20.81 0.97 -7.44
N LYS A 59 -21.90 0.19 -7.50
CA LYS A 59 -22.39 -0.49 -8.71
C LYS A 59 -22.32 0.45 -9.93
N LEU A 60 -21.19 0.45 -10.62
CA LEU A 60 -20.93 1.44 -11.65
C LEU A 60 -21.82 1.09 -12.84
N PRO A 61 -22.62 2.04 -13.34
CA PRO A 61 -23.47 1.79 -14.50
C PRO A 61 -22.64 1.51 -15.76
N LEU A 62 -21.36 1.92 -15.77
CA LEU A 62 -20.43 1.78 -16.88
C LEU A 62 -19.04 1.38 -16.36
N LEU A 63 -18.34 0.53 -17.11
CA LEU A 63 -16.95 0.19 -16.81
C LEU A 63 -16.05 1.44 -16.87
N PRO A 64 -15.00 1.51 -16.04
CA PRO A 64 -14.02 2.59 -16.12
C PRO A 64 -13.39 2.66 -17.51
N ARG A 65 -13.01 3.87 -17.94
CA ARG A 65 -12.29 4.08 -19.20
C ARG A 65 -10.97 3.29 -19.19
N GLU A 66 -10.59 2.76 -20.34
CA GLU A 66 -9.33 2.03 -20.52
C GLU A 66 -8.10 2.82 -20.03
N ASP A 67 -8.04 4.13 -20.30
CA ASP A 67 -6.91 4.98 -19.87
C ASP A 67 -6.77 5.06 -18.34
N PHE A 68 -7.91 5.07 -17.62
CA PHE A 68 -7.92 5.05 -16.16
C PHE A 68 -7.36 3.73 -15.62
N ILE A 69 -7.78 2.61 -16.24
CA ILE A 69 -7.30 1.28 -15.90
C ILE A 69 -5.81 1.16 -16.18
N LYS A 70 -5.34 1.64 -17.35
CA LYS A 70 -3.92 1.63 -17.73
C LYS A 70 -3.06 2.38 -16.71
N SER A 71 -3.49 3.56 -16.27
CA SER A 71 -2.80 4.35 -15.24
C SER A 71 -2.67 3.59 -13.92
N ILE A 72 -3.76 2.99 -13.42
CA ILE A 72 -3.72 2.18 -12.19
C ILE A 72 -2.77 1.00 -12.35
N MET A 73 -2.88 0.25 -13.45
CA MET A 73 -2.04 -0.93 -13.69
C MET A 73 -0.56 -0.57 -13.76
N TRP A 74 -0.23 0.54 -14.44
CA TRP A 74 1.15 1.01 -14.52
C TRP A 74 1.72 1.39 -13.14
N GLN A 75 0.96 2.13 -12.33
CA GLN A 75 1.37 2.48 -10.96
C GLN A 75 1.54 1.24 -10.07
N LEU A 76 0.60 0.29 -10.14
CA LEU A 76 0.62 -0.96 -9.39
C LEU A 76 1.86 -1.80 -9.71
N LEU A 77 2.18 -1.95 -11.01
CA LEU A 77 3.35 -2.70 -11.45
C LEU A 77 4.66 -2.03 -10.99
N ASN A 78 4.74 -0.70 -10.99
CA ASN A 78 5.89 0.02 -10.46
C ASN A 78 6.05 -0.19 -8.95
N GLY A 79 4.95 -0.09 -8.18
CA GLY A 79 4.98 -0.34 -6.73
C GLY A 79 5.40 -1.77 -6.39
N ILE A 80 4.86 -2.76 -7.10
CA ILE A 80 5.21 -4.17 -6.93
C ILE A 80 6.66 -4.45 -7.33
N SER A 81 7.16 -3.83 -8.39
CA SER A 81 8.56 -3.95 -8.80
C SER A 81 9.52 -3.53 -7.67
N VAL A 82 9.22 -2.42 -7.00
CA VAL A 82 10.02 -1.95 -5.84
C VAL A 82 9.96 -2.93 -4.67
N ILE A 83 8.77 -3.47 -4.36
CA ILE A 83 8.63 -4.51 -3.32
C ILE A 83 9.48 -5.74 -3.65
N HIS A 84 9.43 -6.20 -4.90
CA HIS A 84 10.21 -7.36 -5.35
C HIS A 84 11.72 -7.10 -5.35
N GLN A 85 12.17 -5.90 -5.74
CA GLN A 85 13.58 -5.51 -5.68
C GLN A 85 14.14 -5.52 -4.26
N ALA A 86 13.31 -5.25 -3.25
CA ALA A 86 13.67 -5.39 -1.85
C ALA A 86 13.66 -6.85 -1.35
N GLY A 87 13.45 -7.84 -2.23
CA GLY A 87 13.39 -9.25 -1.88
C GLY A 87 12.10 -9.66 -1.16
N LEU A 88 11.05 -8.84 -1.25
CA LEU A 88 9.77 -9.06 -0.59
C LEU A 88 8.69 -9.51 -1.58
N ILE A 89 7.67 -10.16 -1.05
CA ILE A 89 6.42 -10.45 -1.75
C ILE A 89 5.29 -9.83 -0.92
N HIS A 90 4.43 -9.02 -1.55
CA HIS A 90 3.32 -8.33 -0.88
C HIS A 90 2.34 -9.29 -0.19
N ARG A 91 2.06 -10.44 -0.82
CA ARG A 91 1.21 -11.56 -0.33
C ARG A 91 -0.29 -11.27 -0.12
N ASP A 92 -0.71 -10.02 0.06
CA ASP A 92 -2.13 -9.64 0.20
C ASP A 92 -2.54 -8.57 -0.83
N LEU A 93 -2.19 -8.77 -2.10
CA LEU A 93 -2.52 -7.79 -3.15
C LEU A 93 -4.00 -7.91 -3.55
N LYS A 94 -4.81 -6.95 -3.11
CA LYS A 94 -6.26 -6.87 -3.36
C LYS A 94 -6.74 -5.41 -3.40
N ALA A 95 -7.95 -5.19 -3.88
CA ALA A 95 -8.51 -3.85 -4.06
C ALA A 95 -8.62 -3.03 -2.75
N ASP A 96 -8.78 -3.69 -1.60
CA ASP A 96 -8.78 -3.01 -0.29
C ASP A 96 -7.42 -2.42 0.09
N ASN A 97 -6.33 -2.97 -0.44
CA ASN A 97 -4.96 -2.55 -0.12
C ASN A 97 -4.36 -1.62 -1.18
N ILE A 98 -5.18 -1.11 -2.11
CA ILE A 98 -4.80 -0.13 -3.12
C ILE A 98 -5.59 1.15 -2.82
N MET A 99 -4.92 2.23 -2.44
CA MET A 99 -5.58 3.48 -2.09
C MET A 99 -5.33 4.57 -3.13
N PHE A 100 -6.33 5.42 -3.34
CA PHE A 100 -6.18 6.59 -4.20
C PHE A 100 -5.49 7.72 -3.45
N HIS A 101 -4.77 8.56 -4.20
CA HIS A 101 -4.28 9.85 -3.72
C HIS A 101 -5.02 11.02 -4.38
N ASN A 102 -5.36 10.86 -5.66
CA ASN A 102 -6.20 11.75 -6.44
C ASN A 102 -7.05 10.91 -7.42
N ILE A 103 -8.29 11.33 -7.67
CA ILE A 103 -9.24 10.68 -8.60
C ILE A 103 -9.52 11.50 -9.86
N TYR A 104 -8.94 12.70 -9.97
CA TYR A 104 -9.00 13.51 -11.17
C TYR A 104 -7.81 13.16 -12.07
N VAL A 105 -8.11 12.80 -13.33
CA VAL A 105 -7.15 12.65 -14.43
C VAL A 105 -7.24 13.89 -15.31
#